data_AF-A0A6M1ZZF3-F1
#
_entry.id   AF-A0A6M1ZZF3-F1
#
_cell.length_a   1.000
_cell.length_b   1.000
_cell.length_c   1.000
_cell.angle_alpha   90.00
_cell.angle_beta   90.00
_cell.angle_gamma   90.00
#
_symmetry.space_group_name_H-M   'P 1'
#
loop_
_entity.id
_entity.type
_entity.pdbx_description
1 polymer ?
#
loop_
_entity_poly.entity_id
_entity_poly.type
_entity_poly.pdbx_seq_one_letter_code
_entity_poly.pdbx_strand_id
1 'polypeptide(L)'
;MDIKNQFLKQLKAIDQLQLKKGDYSITGSGPLAIRNLRAAVDVDILVTSAVWQELIKRYSPYDEKHIRIGQMEIWGDFINLT
;
A
#
# COMPACT_ATOMS: atom_id res chain seq x y z
N MET A 1 15.07 -5.68 -17.80
CA MET A 1 14.43 -4.53 -17.12
C MET A 1 14.47 -4.81 -15.62
N ASP A 2 14.97 -3.89 -14.81
CA ASP A 2 15.21 -4.12 -13.38
C ASP A 2 13.91 -4.00 -12.57
N ILE A 3 13.42 -5.12 -12.04
CA ILE A 3 12.15 -5.26 -11.31
C ILE A 3 12.10 -4.27 -10.13
N LYS A 4 13.20 -4.17 -9.39
CA LYS A 4 13.36 -3.26 -8.25
C LYS A 4 13.14 -1.81 -8.66
N ASN A 5 13.80 -1.36 -9.72
CA ASN A 5 13.68 0.03 -10.19
C ASN A 5 12.27 0.35 -10.71
N GLN A 6 11.55 -0.62 -11.28
CA GLN A 6 10.15 -0.44 -11.65
C GLN A 6 9.27 -0.24 -10.42
N PHE A 7 9.43 -1.11 -9.40
CA PHE A 7 8.66 -1.02 -8.16
C PHE A 7 8.96 0.25 -7.37
N LEU A 8 10.22 0.68 -7.30
CA LEU A 8 10.62 1.93 -6.65
C LEU A 8 9.91 3.17 -7.22
N LYS A 9 9.54 3.16 -8.51
CA LYS A 9 8.77 4.26 -9.11
C LYS A 9 7.32 4.25 -8.63
N GLN A 10 6.71 3.08 -8.46
CA GLN A 10 5.34 2.94 -7.96
C GLN A 10 5.25 3.34 -6.48
N LEU A 11 6.25 3.01 -5.67
CA LEU A 11 6.29 3.37 -4.25
C LEU A 11 6.21 4.88 -3.97
N LYS A 12 6.62 5.73 -4.91
CA LYS A 12 6.47 7.19 -4.79
C LYS A 12 5.02 7.65 -4.65
N ALA A 13 4.04 6.83 -5.05
CA ALA A 13 2.63 7.15 -4.86
C ALA A 13 2.24 7.24 -3.36
N ILE A 14 2.97 6.53 -2.47
CA ILE A 14 2.72 6.57 -1.03
C ILE A 14 3.00 7.96 -0.44
N ASP A 15 3.91 8.74 -1.04
CA ASP A 15 4.26 10.09 -0.56
C ASP A 15 3.04 11.03 -0.53
N GLN A 16 2.03 10.77 -1.37
CA GLN A 16 0.78 11.52 -1.41
C GLN A 16 -0.05 11.37 -0.12
N LEU A 17 0.13 10.27 0.61
CA LEU A 17 -0.60 9.99 1.85
C LEU A 17 0.00 10.71 3.07
N GLN A 18 1.24 11.19 2.95
CA GLN A 18 2.00 11.85 4.02
C GLN A 18 2.06 11.03 5.33
N LEU A 19 2.19 9.71 5.21
CA LEU A 19 2.26 8.79 6.35
C LEU A 19 3.61 8.91 7.06
N LYS A 20 3.61 8.78 8.39
CA LYS A 20 4.87 8.75 9.14
C LYS A 20 5.51 7.37 9.02
N LYS A 21 6.82 7.32 9.21
CA LYS A 21 7.53 6.04 9.31
C LYS A 21 6.96 5.24 10.48
N GLY A 22 6.56 4.00 10.22
CA GLY A 22 5.95 3.11 11.21
C GLY A 22 4.42 3.05 11.16
N ASP A 23 3.77 3.97 10.44
CA ASP A 23 2.30 4.01 10.31
C ASP A 23 1.77 2.98 9.32
N TYR A 24 2.65 2.42 8.49
CA TYR A 24 2.31 1.47 7.44
C TYR A 24 3.40 0.44 7.21
N SER A 25 3.02 -0.66 6.58
CA SER A 25 3.91 -1.70 6.05
C SER A 25 3.54 -2.03 4.61
N ILE A 26 4.55 -2.21 3.76
CA ILE A 26 4.33 -2.69 2.38
C ILE A 26 4.10 -4.20 2.45
N THR A 27 2.99 -4.67 1.88
CA THR A 27 2.56 -6.08 1.90
C THR A 27 2.48 -6.63 0.46
N GLY A 28 1.85 -7.79 0.29
CA GLY A 28 1.65 -8.40 -1.02
C GLY A 28 2.96 -8.71 -1.75
N SER A 29 3.01 -8.35 -3.03
CA SER A 29 4.16 -8.65 -3.89
C SER A 29 5.34 -7.67 -3.75
N GLY A 30 5.13 -6.52 -3.13
CA GLY A 30 6.15 -5.46 -2.98
C GLY A 30 7.45 -5.88 -2.30
N PRO A 31 7.44 -6.62 -1.18
CA PRO A 31 8.66 -7.10 -0.53
C PRO A 31 9.49 -8.07 -1.38
N LEU A 32 8.86 -8.76 -2.34
CA LEU A 32 9.53 -9.61 -3.33
C LEU A 32 10.14 -8.78 -4.46
N ALA A 33 9.42 -7.75 -4.92
CA ALA A 33 9.87 -6.86 -5.98
C ALA A 33 11.12 -6.06 -5.61
N ILE A 34 11.21 -5.55 -4.38
CA ILE A 34 12.41 -4.81 -3.92
C ILE A 34 13.66 -5.71 -3.86
N ARG A 35 13.48 -7.03 -3.80
CA ARG A 35 14.53 -8.07 -3.78
C ARG A 35 14.78 -8.70 -5.14
N ASN A 36 14.18 -8.18 -6.21
CA ASN A 36 14.28 -8.73 -7.57
C ASN A 36 13.80 -10.20 -7.70
N LEU A 37 12.85 -10.63 -6.86
CA LEU A 37 12.33 -12.00 -6.87
C LEU A 37 11.07 -12.17 -7.72
N ARG A 38 10.18 -11.17 -7.73
CA ARG A 38 8.91 -11.18 -8.48
C ARG A 38 8.46 -9.76 -8.77
N ALA A 39 7.93 -9.50 -9.97
CA ALA A 39 7.35 -8.20 -10.28
C ALA A 39 6.08 -7.93 -9.47
N ALA A 40 5.91 -6.67 -9.07
CA ALA A 40 4.70 -6.15 -8.46
C ALA A 40 4.00 -5.21 -9.45
N VAL A 41 2.69 -5.38 -9.61
CA VAL A 41 1.87 -4.56 -10.51
C VAL A 41 1.24 -3.38 -9.79
N ASP A 42 1.04 -3.55 -8.49
CA ASP A 42 0.40 -2.68 -7.53
C ASP A 42 1.29 -2.50 -6.28
N VAL A 43 0.87 -1.56 -5.44
CA VAL A 43 1.49 -1.27 -4.15
C VAL A 43 0.46 -1.53 -3.06
N ASP A 44 0.59 -2.67 -2.39
CA ASP A 44 -0.22 -2.99 -1.22
C ASP A 44 0.43 -2.41 0.04
N ILE A 45 -0.34 -1.63 0.81
CA ILE A 45 0.07 -1.17 2.12
C ILE A 45 -0.96 -1.53 3.18
N LEU A 46 -0.48 -2.01 4.33
CA LEU A 46 -1.26 -2.16 5.54
C LEU A 46 -0.99 -0.96 6.44
N VAL A 47 -2.04 -0.32 6.96
CA VAL A 47 -1.93 0.81 7.88
C VAL A 47 -2.48 0.46 9.25
N THR A 48 -2.09 1.22 10.28
CA THR A 48 -2.71 1.09 11.60
C THR A 48 -4.17 1.55 11.57
N SER A 49 -4.99 1.08 12.52
CA SER A 49 -6.40 1.51 12.63
C SER A 49 -6.54 3.03 12.80
N ALA A 50 -5.61 3.68 13.52
CA ALA A 50 -5.62 5.14 13.67
C ALA A 50 -5.42 5.85 12.32
N VAL A 51 -4.46 5.38 11.51
CA VAL A 51 -4.19 5.92 10.18
C VAL A 51 -5.36 5.65 9.23
N TRP A 52 -5.97 4.47 9.32
CA TRP A 52 -7.16 4.12 8.55
C TRP A 52 -8.30 5.12 8.79
N GLN A 53 -8.62 5.41 10.05
CA GLN A 53 -9.66 6.39 10.41
C GLN A 53 -9.38 7.79 9.85
N GLU A 54 -8.11 8.19 9.71
CA GLU A 54 -7.75 9.46 9.06
C GLU A 54 -7.79 9.41 7.53
N LEU A 55 -7.58 8.23 6.93
CA LEU A 55 -7.63 8.05 5.48
C LEU A 55 -9.06 8.00 4.97
N ILE A 56 -9.99 7.33 5.65
CA ILE A 56 -11.41 7.27 5.24
C ILE A 56 -12.12 8.63 5.31
N LYS A 57 -11.56 9.60 6.04
CA LYS A 57 -12.03 11.00 6.03
C LYS A 57 -11.62 11.76 4.76
N ARG A 58 -10.56 11.32 4.09
CA ARG A 58 -9.93 11.98 2.93
C ARG A 58 -10.21 11.27 1.61
N TYR A 59 -10.42 9.96 1.66
CA TYR A 59 -10.60 9.10 0.50
C TYR A 59 -11.82 8.21 0.71
N SER A 60 -12.65 8.09 -0.33
CA SER A 60 -13.77 7.16 -0.31
C SER A 60 -13.24 5.72 -0.39
N PRO A 61 -13.59 4.85 0.58
CA PRO A 61 -13.26 3.43 0.48
C PRO A 61 -13.93 2.80 -0.74
N TYR A 62 -13.24 1.84 -1.37
CA TYR A 62 -13.83 1.00 -2.40
C TYR A 62 -14.83 0.00 -1.79
N ASP A 63 -14.51 -0.49 -0.59
CA ASP A 63 -15.39 -1.28 0.27
C ASP A 63 -15.05 -1.03 1.75
N GLU A 64 -15.59 -1.84 2.67
CA GLU A 64 -15.41 -1.68 4.11
C GLU A 64 -13.95 -1.78 4.60
N LYS A 65 -13.04 -2.37 3.81
CA LYS A 65 -11.66 -2.71 4.23
C LYS A 65 -10.58 -2.10 3.35
N HIS A 66 -10.92 -1.63 2.15
CA HIS A 66 -9.95 -1.19 1.15
C HIS A 66 -10.20 0.24 0.67
N ILE A 67 -9.12 1.02 0.59
CA ILE A 67 -9.06 2.23 -0.22
C ILE A 67 -8.19 1.94 -1.43
N ARG A 68 -8.67 2.27 -2.63
CA ARG A 68 -7.90 2.15 -3.87
C ARG A 68 -7.56 3.53 -4.44
N ILE A 69 -6.26 3.80 -4.62
CA ILE A 69 -5.75 5.05 -5.21
C ILE A 69 -4.84 4.70 -6.37
N GLY A 70 -5.36 4.74 -7.59
CA GLY A 70 -4.63 4.28 -8.77
C GLY A 70 -4.22 2.81 -8.65
N GLN A 71 -2.91 2.56 -8.61
CA GLN A 71 -2.32 1.21 -8.45
C GLN A 71 -1.95 0.89 -6.99
N MET A 72 -2.35 1.72 -6.03
CA MET A 72 -2.11 1.48 -4.62
C MET A 72 -3.38 0.98 -3.94
N GLU A 73 -3.22 -0.05 -3.12
CA GLU A 73 -4.28 -0.64 -2.31
C GLU A 73 -3.92 -0.52 -0.83
N ILE A 74 -4.81 0.11 -0.06
CA ILE A 74 -4.59 0.43 1.34
C ILE A 74 -5.54 -0.41 2.18
N TRP A 75 -4.98 -1.16 3.12
CA TRP A 75 -5.68 -2.09 3.99
C TRP A 75 -5.71 -1.53 5.42
N GLY A 76 -6.90 -1.43 6.00
CA GLY A 76 -7.08 -0.99 7.40
C GLY A 76 -6.97 -2.11 8.45
N ASP A 77 -7.04 -3.37 8.01
CA ASP A 77 -6.95 -4.57 8.84
C ASP A 77 -6.39 -5.76 8.02
N PHE A 78 -5.53 -6.57 8.65
CA PHE A 78 -4.94 -7.77 8.06
C PHE A 78 -5.64 -9.06 8.50
N ILE A 79 -6.45 -9.02 9.57
CA ILE A 79 -6.99 -10.22 10.22
C ILE A 79 -8.07 -10.91 9.36
N ASN A 80 -8.60 -10.25 8.31
CA ASN A 80 -9.71 -10.78 7.52
C ASN A 80 -9.44 -10.78 6.00
N LEU A 81 -8.25 -11.28 5.60
CA LEU A 81 -7.82 -11.45 4.20
C LEU A 81 -8.30 -12.77 3.54
N THR A 82 -9.20 -13.51 4.19
CA THR A 82 -9.73 -14.80 3.71
C THR A 82 -11.24 -14.81 3.73
#